data_AF-A0A937VUG7-F1
#
_entry.id   AF-A0A937VUG7-F1
#
_cell.length_a   1.000
_cell.length_b   1.000
_cell.length_c   1.000
_cell.angle_alpha   90.00
_cell.angle_beta   90.00
_cell.angle_gamma   90.00
#
_symmetry.space_group_name_H-M   'P 1'
#
loop_
_entity.id
_entity.type
_entity.pdbx_description
1 polymer ?
#
loop_
_entity_poly.entity_id
_entity_poly.type
_entity_poly.pdbx_seq_one_letter_code
_entity_poly.pdbx_strand_id
1 'polypeptide(L)'
;MDRIKDLPDIFDDVGISSRLTKLDISNRGLDSIPSSIASLTNLTELNLSHNCLNPVPRCIEKLENLSKLSLRSNQLQTLPDFIANLPRLTALNLAKNRFRTIPQIVYSMNNLQFLSFFANQIESISAEISNLSSLRILNLTNNQLRDLPNSILDLSASCELNLENSGLSNTVLDRIRDASLEEHYTGPRMMFSVHEENLEIIANPTINESLDILFSKAGVSNFYGFENNFPKLHQYTLKKHTSQSLSSWLSRLSLMQQSARDGESGLAKKIISYLELAQHNDDFRESFFNLIHGAASTCGDRMALSVLHLGLQYNLTSMDKSNLKKYADFLIHGPWMVDQLEQIAREKVQTLRFVDEIEVFLAYPVKLKNKLDIQIDVSEMLYFRCSGVTIEDLDAAESSIKEMISGNDSIPNILVQRKDWMDALTLNFPDEMSAILEERDIESEKPGDIDYVRILQTYTQKTVDLTKRAIS
;
A
#
# COMPACT_ATOMS: atom_id res chain seq x y z
N MET A 1 10.71 -4.01 45.49
CA MET A 1 9.29 -4.05 45.89
C MET A 1 8.72 -5.35 45.36
N ASP A 2 8.42 -6.28 46.25
CA ASP A 2 7.82 -7.57 45.88
C ASP A 2 6.44 -7.33 45.26
N ARG A 3 6.27 -7.74 44.01
CA ARG A 3 4.99 -7.69 43.31
C ARG A 3 4.05 -8.69 44.01
N ILE A 4 2.86 -8.26 44.39
CA ILE A 4 1.81 -9.18 44.84
C ILE A 4 1.38 -9.97 43.60
N LYS A 5 1.89 -11.19 43.47
CA LYS A 5 1.63 -12.04 42.29
C LYS A 5 0.17 -12.50 42.23
N ASP A 6 -0.44 -12.70 43.40
CA ASP A 6 -1.80 -13.21 43.54
C ASP A 6 -2.60 -12.40 44.56
N LEU A 7 -3.84 -12.06 44.20
CA LEU A 7 -4.79 -11.42 45.10
C LEU A 7 -5.35 -12.48 46.07
N PRO A 8 -5.36 -12.25 47.40
CA PRO A 8 -5.86 -13.21 48.37
C PRO A 8 -7.33 -13.57 48.10
N ASP A 9 -7.66 -14.83 48.32
CA ASP A 9 -8.99 -15.38 48.05
C ASP A 9 -10.00 -14.94 49.13
N ILE A 10 -10.72 -13.85 48.87
CA ILE A 10 -11.65 -13.22 49.83
C ILE A 10 -13.08 -13.07 49.29
N PHE A 11 -13.33 -13.50 48.05
CA PHE A 11 -14.61 -13.22 47.37
C PHE A 11 -15.66 -14.32 47.57
N ASP A 12 -15.33 -15.43 48.21
CA ASP A 12 -16.28 -16.50 48.52
C ASP A 12 -17.25 -16.15 49.67
N ASP A 13 -17.06 -15.02 50.35
CA ASP A 13 -18.01 -14.53 51.36
C ASP A 13 -19.32 -14.07 50.71
N VAL A 14 -20.40 -14.81 51.00
CA VAL A 14 -21.77 -14.60 50.50
C VAL A 14 -22.28 -13.18 50.76
N GLY A 15 -21.83 -12.52 51.84
CA GLY A 15 -22.23 -11.15 52.16
C GLY A 15 -21.61 -10.09 51.22
N ILE A 16 -20.41 -10.37 50.72
CA ILE A 16 -19.66 -9.49 49.81
C ILE A 16 -20.17 -9.68 48.37
N SER A 17 -20.34 -10.95 47.95
CA SER A 17 -20.71 -11.30 46.58
C SER A 17 -22.10 -10.82 46.16
N SER A 18 -23.04 -10.75 47.11
CA SER A 18 -24.41 -10.31 46.82
C SER A 18 -24.58 -8.79 46.69
N ARG A 19 -23.62 -7.98 47.15
CA ARG A 19 -23.74 -6.50 47.20
C ARG A 19 -22.78 -5.77 46.27
N LEU A 20 -21.67 -6.40 45.90
CA LEU A 20 -20.61 -5.71 45.16
C LEU A 20 -20.97 -5.59 43.69
N THR A 21 -21.20 -4.36 43.24
CA THR A 21 -21.49 -4.06 41.82
C THR A 21 -20.28 -3.48 41.09
N LYS A 22 -19.28 -2.95 41.81
CA LYS A 22 -18.07 -2.38 41.23
C LYS A 22 -16.84 -2.86 41.98
N LEU A 23 -15.83 -3.35 41.26
CA LEU A 23 -14.57 -3.83 41.84
C LEU A 23 -13.40 -3.18 41.13
N ASP A 24 -12.54 -2.51 41.89
CA ASP A 24 -11.27 -1.97 41.41
C ASP A 24 -10.10 -2.67 42.09
N ILE A 25 -9.35 -3.42 41.30
CA ILE A 25 -8.12 -4.13 41.68
C ILE A 25 -6.98 -3.75 40.73
N SER A 26 -6.98 -2.49 40.28
CA SER A 26 -5.93 -1.91 39.47
C SER A 26 -4.63 -1.67 40.24
N ASN A 27 -3.50 -1.58 39.53
CA ASN A 27 -2.18 -1.25 40.09
C ASN A 27 -1.68 -2.22 41.17
N ARG A 28 -1.96 -3.51 41.02
CA ARG A 28 -1.56 -4.55 42.01
C ARG A 28 -0.42 -5.44 41.54
N GLY A 29 -0.03 -5.33 40.27
CA GLY A 29 1.02 -6.18 39.69
C GLY A 29 0.59 -7.64 39.54
N LEU A 30 -0.73 -7.87 39.38
CA LEU A 30 -1.33 -9.19 39.30
C LEU A 30 -0.99 -9.86 37.96
N ASP A 31 -0.53 -11.10 38.02
CA ASP A 31 -0.41 -11.98 36.84
C ASP A 31 -1.69 -12.83 36.68
N SER A 32 -2.44 -13.04 37.76
CA SER A 32 -3.70 -13.78 37.81
C SER A 32 -4.70 -13.16 38.80
N ILE A 33 -5.96 -13.59 38.77
CA ILE A 33 -6.96 -13.25 39.78
C ILE A 33 -7.63 -14.54 40.31
N PRO A 34 -8.03 -14.61 41.59
CA PRO A 34 -8.59 -15.81 42.18
C PRO A 34 -9.93 -16.20 41.52
N SER A 35 -10.19 -17.49 41.40
CA SER A 35 -11.42 -18.02 40.78
C SER A 35 -12.69 -17.58 41.51
N SER A 36 -12.59 -17.27 42.81
CA SER A 36 -13.69 -16.76 43.64
C SER A 36 -14.27 -15.44 43.16
N ILE A 37 -13.58 -14.66 42.32
CA ILE A 37 -14.18 -13.49 41.65
C ILE A 37 -15.45 -13.88 40.88
N ALA A 38 -15.55 -15.11 40.39
CA ALA A 38 -16.74 -15.61 39.74
C ALA A 38 -17.99 -15.67 40.65
N SER A 39 -17.83 -15.60 41.97
CA SER A 39 -18.96 -15.54 42.92
C SER A 39 -19.68 -14.19 42.87
N LEU A 40 -19.02 -13.13 42.36
CA LEU A 40 -19.51 -11.75 42.31
C LEU A 40 -20.54 -11.57 41.19
N THR A 41 -21.63 -12.34 41.20
CA THR A 41 -22.60 -12.40 40.10
C THR A 41 -23.32 -11.08 39.83
N ASN A 42 -23.35 -10.16 40.81
CA ASN A 42 -23.94 -8.82 40.67
C ASN A 42 -22.95 -7.76 40.16
N LEU A 43 -21.71 -8.13 39.86
CA LEU A 43 -20.68 -7.21 39.42
C LEU A 43 -21.00 -6.65 38.03
N THR A 44 -21.05 -5.32 37.92
CA THR A 44 -21.32 -4.59 36.68
C THR A 44 -20.11 -3.85 36.16
N GLU A 45 -19.15 -3.48 37.02
CA GLU A 45 -17.91 -2.81 36.63
C GLU A 45 -16.69 -3.49 37.26
N LEU A 46 -15.72 -3.90 36.44
CA LEU A 46 -14.46 -4.52 36.86
C LEU A 46 -13.27 -3.76 36.29
N ASN A 47 -12.44 -3.18 37.17
CA ASN A 47 -11.20 -2.51 36.82
C ASN A 47 -9.98 -3.36 37.19
N LEU A 48 -9.31 -3.89 36.17
CA LEU A 48 -8.08 -4.69 36.23
C LEU A 48 -6.88 -3.94 35.66
N SER A 49 -6.95 -2.62 35.56
CA SER A 49 -5.94 -1.82 34.86
C SER A 49 -4.57 -1.86 35.59
N HIS A 50 -3.48 -1.62 34.87
CA HIS A 50 -2.13 -1.51 35.43
C HIS A 50 -1.70 -2.77 36.21
N ASN A 51 -1.93 -3.93 35.61
CA ASN A 51 -1.49 -5.23 36.10
C ASN A 51 -0.58 -5.89 35.07
N CYS A 52 -0.28 -7.18 35.23
CA CYS A 52 0.57 -7.95 34.35
C CYS A 52 -0.19 -9.12 33.70
N LEU A 53 -1.52 -8.97 33.52
CA LEU A 53 -2.38 -10.02 32.97
C LEU A 53 -1.98 -10.35 31.54
N ASN A 54 -1.68 -11.63 31.30
CA ASN A 54 -1.53 -12.25 30.00
C ASN A 54 -1.57 -13.78 30.17
N PRO A 55 -2.70 -14.46 29.94
CA PRO A 55 -3.95 -13.98 29.32
C PRO A 55 -4.95 -13.33 30.29
N VAL A 56 -6.13 -12.94 29.79
CA VAL A 56 -7.27 -12.52 30.63
C VAL A 56 -7.82 -13.74 31.40
N PRO A 57 -8.04 -13.66 32.73
CA PRO A 57 -8.50 -14.80 33.53
C PRO A 57 -9.90 -15.31 33.16
N ARG A 58 -10.04 -16.63 33.01
CA ARG A 58 -11.28 -17.28 32.57
C ARG A 58 -12.46 -17.12 33.55
N CYS A 59 -12.20 -16.89 34.84
CA CYS A 59 -13.27 -16.69 35.83
C CYS A 59 -14.20 -15.49 35.50
N ILE A 60 -13.75 -14.54 34.68
CA ILE A 60 -14.56 -13.40 34.20
C ILE A 60 -15.76 -13.88 33.36
N GLU A 61 -15.67 -15.04 32.70
CA GLU A 61 -16.75 -15.65 31.91
C GLU A 61 -18.06 -15.79 32.70
N LYS A 62 -17.98 -15.98 34.02
CA LYS A 62 -19.16 -16.16 34.90
C LYS A 62 -19.82 -14.85 35.35
N LEU A 63 -19.26 -13.69 35.00
CA LEU A 63 -19.77 -12.39 35.41
C LEU A 63 -20.84 -11.89 34.42
N GLU A 64 -22.00 -12.55 34.41
CA GLU A 64 -23.08 -12.30 33.43
C GLU A 64 -23.62 -10.85 33.44
N ASN A 65 -23.50 -10.16 34.58
CA ASN A 65 -23.93 -8.78 34.74
C ASN A 65 -22.87 -7.73 34.36
N LEU A 66 -21.66 -8.15 33.99
CA LEU A 66 -20.55 -7.26 33.72
C LEU A 66 -20.84 -6.41 32.48
N SER A 67 -20.90 -5.10 32.69
CA SER A 67 -21.14 -4.11 31.63
C SER A 67 -19.93 -3.26 31.30
N LYS A 68 -18.97 -3.12 32.22
CA LYS A 68 -17.73 -2.39 31.99
C LYS A 68 -16.52 -3.21 32.46
N LEU A 69 -15.58 -3.41 31.55
CA LEU A 69 -14.32 -4.11 31.82
C LEU A 69 -13.14 -3.23 31.40
N SER A 70 -12.26 -2.91 32.35
CA SER A 70 -11.00 -2.22 32.05
C SER A 70 -9.81 -3.14 32.26
N LEU A 71 -9.07 -3.38 31.17
CA LEU A 71 -7.83 -4.16 31.10
C LEU A 71 -6.66 -3.26 30.64
N ARG A 72 -6.78 -1.95 30.82
CA ARG A 72 -5.79 -0.96 30.42
C ARG A 72 -4.42 -1.22 31.06
N SER A 73 -3.32 -0.99 30.35
CA SER A 73 -1.96 -1.14 30.87
C SER A 73 -1.68 -2.56 31.41
N ASN A 74 -1.92 -3.58 30.57
CA ASN A 74 -1.51 -4.97 30.82
C ASN A 74 -0.52 -5.41 29.72
N GLN A 75 -0.30 -6.72 29.56
CA GLN A 75 0.62 -7.27 28.56
C GLN A 75 -0.09 -8.09 27.47
N LEU A 76 -1.38 -7.78 27.22
CA LEU A 76 -2.24 -8.55 26.34
C LEU A 76 -1.82 -8.39 24.87
N GLN A 77 -1.80 -9.50 24.14
CA GLN A 77 -1.61 -9.55 22.68
C GLN A 77 -2.85 -10.10 21.96
N THR A 78 -3.67 -10.87 22.69
CA THR A 78 -4.92 -11.48 22.23
C THR A 78 -6.02 -11.29 23.28
N LEU A 79 -7.26 -11.52 22.89
CA LEU A 79 -8.42 -11.51 23.78
C LEU A 79 -9.12 -12.87 23.67
N PRO A 80 -9.44 -13.53 24.80
CA PRO A 80 -10.08 -14.85 24.74
C PRO A 80 -11.55 -14.74 24.32
N ASP A 81 -12.03 -15.76 23.62
CA ASP A 81 -13.35 -15.76 22.97
C ASP A 81 -14.51 -15.54 23.93
N PHE A 82 -14.39 -15.98 25.19
CA PHE A 82 -15.43 -15.80 26.20
C PHE A 82 -15.77 -14.32 26.48
N ILE A 83 -14.87 -13.38 26.18
CA ILE A 83 -15.16 -11.94 26.35
C ILE A 83 -16.27 -11.49 25.42
N ALA A 84 -16.35 -12.06 24.20
CA ALA A 84 -17.44 -11.76 23.27
C ALA A 84 -18.79 -12.35 23.74
N ASN A 85 -18.76 -13.37 24.59
CA ASN A 85 -19.96 -14.01 25.14
C ASN A 85 -20.53 -13.31 26.38
N LEU A 86 -19.90 -12.23 26.87
CA LEU A 86 -20.43 -11.47 28.01
C LEU A 86 -21.67 -10.66 27.56
N PRO A 87 -22.89 -11.04 27.97
CA PRO A 87 -24.12 -10.60 27.31
C PRO A 87 -24.43 -9.11 27.51
N ARG A 88 -23.87 -8.50 28.56
CA ARG A 88 -24.13 -7.11 28.95
C ARG A 88 -22.94 -6.17 28.77
N LEU A 89 -21.83 -6.66 28.22
CA LEU A 89 -20.61 -5.86 28.10
C LEU A 89 -20.81 -4.75 27.06
N THR A 90 -20.78 -3.49 27.52
CA THR A 90 -20.95 -2.29 26.69
C THR A 90 -19.71 -1.41 26.66
N ALA A 91 -18.79 -1.54 27.63
CA ALA A 91 -17.54 -0.78 27.65
C ALA A 91 -16.34 -1.69 27.88
N LEU A 92 -15.40 -1.68 26.93
CA LEU A 92 -14.17 -2.46 26.98
C LEU A 92 -12.95 -1.55 26.76
N ASN A 93 -12.07 -1.48 27.76
CA ASN A 93 -10.85 -0.69 27.70
C ASN A 93 -9.61 -1.59 27.63
N LEU A 94 -8.97 -1.63 26.46
CA LEU A 94 -7.76 -2.40 26.14
C LEU A 94 -6.55 -1.48 25.89
N ALA A 95 -6.62 -0.22 26.29
CA ALA A 95 -5.56 0.75 26.11
C ALA A 95 -4.22 0.31 26.72
N LYS A 96 -3.09 0.73 26.14
CA LYS A 96 -1.73 0.44 26.63
C LYS A 96 -1.44 -1.06 26.78
N ASN A 97 -1.77 -1.85 25.77
CA ASN A 97 -1.41 -3.27 25.67
C ASN A 97 -0.45 -3.48 24.48
N ARG A 98 -0.36 -4.69 23.94
CA ARG A 98 0.53 -5.07 22.83
C ARG A 98 -0.24 -5.67 21.65
N PHE A 99 -1.48 -5.23 21.42
CA PHE A 99 -2.28 -5.68 20.28
C PHE A 99 -1.68 -5.16 18.98
N ARG A 100 -1.51 -6.04 17.99
CA ARG A 100 -1.12 -5.69 16.61
C ARG A 100 -2.28 -5.62 15.63
N THR A 101 -3.40 -6.25 15.99
CA THR A 101 -4.67 -6.21 15.28
C THR A 101 -5.79 -6.16 16.30
N ILE A 102 -6.97 -5.71 15.90
CA ILE A 102 -8.19 -5.90 16.69
C ILE A 102 -8.55 -7.40 16.61
N PRO A 103 -8.69 -8.12 17.74
CA PRO A 103 -9.04 -9.53 17.73
C PRO A 103 -10.40 -9.76 17.05
N GLN A 104 -10.50 -10.80 16.21
CA GLN A 104 -11.70 -11.10 15.41
C GLN A 104 -12.99 -11.14 16.24
N ILE A 105 -12.90 -11.69 17.46
CA ILE A 105 -14.04 -11.81 18.37
C ILE A 105 -14.66 -10.47 18.75
N VAL A 106 -13.88 -9.37 18.74
CA VAL A 106 -14.38 -8.03 19.07
C VAL A 106 -15.45 -7.61 18.06
N TYR A 107 -15.30 -7.95 16.78
CA TYR A 107 -16.25 -7.59 15.72
C TYR A 107 -17.63 -8.25 15.89
N SER A 108 -17.75 -9.26 16.75
CA SER A 108 -19.04 -9.91 17.06
C SER A 108 -19.77 -9.26 18.24
N MET A 109 -19.16 -8.28 18.92
CA MET A 109 -19.65 -7.67 20.14
C MET A 109 -20.56 -6.45 19.86
N ASN A 110 -21.70 -6.69 19.20
CA ASN A 110 -22.59 -5.66 18.66
C ASN A 110 -23.20 -4.70 19.72
N ASN A 111 -23.13 -5.06 21.01
CA ASN A 111 -23.60 -4.26 22.14
C ASN A 111 -22.55 -3.25 22.66
N LEU A 112 -21.30 -3.31 22.20
CA LEU A 112 -20.25 -2.39 22.63
C LEU A 112 -20.59 -0.95 22.24
N GLN A 113 -20.50 -0.06 23.22
CA GLN A 113 -20.67 1.38 23.09
C GLN A 113 -19.33 2.11 23.25
N PHE A 114 -18.41 1.57 24.05
CA PHE A 114 -17.07 2.12 24.25
C PHE A 114 -16.02 1.04 24.00
N LEU A 115 -15.08 1.32 23.10
CA LEU A 115 -13.94 0.47 22.81
C LEU A 115 -12.68 1.34 22.72
N SER A 116 -11.66 1.01 23.50
CA SER A 116 -10.38 1.71 23.45
C SER A 116 -9.22 0.74 23.26
N PHE A 117 -8.45 1.00 22.21
CA PHE A 117 -7.14 0.43 21.95
C PHE A 117 -6.04 1.52 21.96
N PHE A 118 -6.27 2.63 22.66
CA PHE A 118 -5.29 3.71 22.80
C PHE A 118 -3.90 3.18 23.14
N ALA A 119 -2.85 3.64 22.46
CA ALA A 119 -1.46 3.24 22.71
C ALA A 119 -1.23 1.72 22.62
N ASN A 120 -1.61 1.13 21.49
CA ASN A 120 -1.25 -0.24 21.11
C ASN A 120 -0.35 -0.22 19.85
N GLN A 121 -0.23 -1.33 19.14
CA GLN A 121 0.57 -1.49 17.92
C GLN A 121 -0.32 -1.90 16.75
N ILE A 122 -1.59 -1.46 16.73
CA ILE A 122 -2.54 -1.89 15.71
C ILE A 122 -2.10 -1.37 14.35
N GLU A 123 -1.93 -2.29 13.40
CA GLU A 123 -1.45 -1.97 12.05
C GLU A 123 -2.59 -1.85 11.03
N SER A 124 -3.73 -2.52 11.27
CA SER A 124 -4.88 -2.55 10.34
C SER A 124 -6.20 -2.80 11.08
N ILE A 125 -7.31 -2.49 10.40
CA ILE A 125 -8.69 -2.71 10.89
C ILE A 125 -9.44 -3.53 9.83
N SER A 126 -10.11 -4.61 10.24
CA SER A 126 -10.99 -5.38 9.37
C SER A 126 -12.23 -4.59 8.94
N ALA A 127 -12.76 -4.89 7.75
CA ALA A 127 -14.02 -4.34 7.27
C ALA A 127 -15.21 -4.68 8.20
N GLU A 128 -15.10 -5.72 9.02
CA GLU A 128 -16.11 -6.11 10.02
C GLU A 128 -16.29 -5.10 11.16
N ILE A 129 -15.52 -4.01 11.20
CA ILE A 129 -15.72 -2.92 12.16
C ILE A 129 -17.15 -2.36 12.11
N SER A 130 -17.81 -2.41 10.95
CA SER A 130 -19.20 -1.98 10.75
C SER A 130 -20.22 -2.83 11.52
N ASN A 131 -19.87 -4.04 11.97
CA ASN A 131 -20.74 -4.86 12.81
C ASN A 131 -20.96 -4.24 14.20
N LEU A 132 -20.06 -3.35 14.64
CA LEU A 132 -20.16 -2.64 15.92
C LEU A 132 -21.16 -1.48 15.86
N SER A 133 -22.41 -1.77 15.50
CA SER A 133 -23.45 -0.77 15.24
C SER A 133 -23.83 0.09 16.46
N SER A 134 -23.59 -0.40 17.68
CA SER A 134 -23.86 0.32 18.93
C SER A 134 -22.73 1.22 19.39
N LEU A 135 -21.59 1.23 18.67
CA LEU A 135 -20.38 1.91 19.11
C LEU A 135 -20.58 3.42 19.11
N ARG A 136 -20.20 4.05 20.21
CA ARG A 136 -20.25 5.50 20.41
C ARG A 136 -18.87 6.11 20.50
N ILE A 137 -17.88 5.35 21.00
CA ILE A 137 -16.51 5.80 21.09
C ILE A 137 -15.60 4.65 20.68
N LEU A 138 -14.80 4.89 19.65
CA LEU A 138 -13.69 4.05 19.24
C LEU A 138 -12.40 4.86 19.37
N ASN A 139 -11.55 4.50 20.32
CA ASN A 139 -10.27 5.17 20.51
C ASN A 139 -9.11 4.31 20.00
N LEU A 140 -8.51 4.74 18.89
CA LEU A 140 -7.35 4.13 18.24
C LEU A 140 -6.12 5.06 18.27
N THR A 141 -6.15 6.13 19.05
CA THR A 141 -5.03 7.08 19.18
C THR A 141 -3.73 6.37 19.57
N ASN A 142 -2.59 6.83 19.06
CA ASN A 142 -1.25 6.24 19.30
C ASN A 142 -1.17 4.77 18.86
N ASN A 143 -1.53 4.47 17.60
CA ASN A 143 -1.34 3.16 16.97
C ASN A 143 -0.45 3.30 15.70
N GLN A 144 -0.37 2.26 14.89
CA GLN A 144 0.47 2.18 13.68
C GLN A 144 -0.37 1.81 12.44
N LEU A 145 -1.61 2.30 12.41
CA LEU A 145 -2.54 2.18 11.30
C LEU A 145 -1.93 2.80 10.05
N ARG A 146 -2.11 2.10 8.93
CA ARG A 146 -1.64 2.56 7.61
C ARG A 146 -2.80 2.99 6.72
N ASP A 147 -3.88 2.24 6.81
CA ASP A 147 -5.11 2.39 6.04
C ASP A 147 -6.34 2.32 6.96
N LEU A 148 -7.50 2.64 6.40
CA LEU A 148 -8.80 2.37 7.02
C LEU A 148 -9.71 1.65 6.01
N PRO A 149 -10.51 0.66 6.45
CA PRO A 149 -11.51 0.05 5.59
C PRO A 149 -12.63 1.06 5.29
N ASN A 150 -13.22 1.01 4.09
CA ASN A 150 -14.35 1.89 3.73
C ASN A 150 -15.53 1.76 4.70
N SER A 151 -15.75 0.55 5.23
CA SER A 151 -16.83 0.27 6.17
C SER A 151 -16.67 0.97 7.52
N ILE A 152 -15.54 1.66 7.76
CA ILE A 152 -15.42 2.59 8.89
C ILE A 152 -16.49 3.70 8.80
N LEU A 153 -16.98 4.02 7.60
CA LEU A 153 -18.07 4.98 7.38
C LEU A 153 -19.45 4.44 7.72
N ASP A 154 -19.60 3.12 7.83
CA ASP A 154 -20.87 2.49 8.19
C ASP A 154 -21.10 2.53 9.72
N LEU A 155 -20.09 2.97 10.49
CA LEU A 155 -20.27 3.28 11.90
C LEU A 155 -21.27 4.43 12.07
N SER A 156 -22.03 4.40 13.18
CA SER A 156 -23.03 5.41 13.49
C SER A 156 -22.44 6.83 13.43
N ALA A 157 -23.20 7.80 12.89
CA ALA A 157 -22.87 9.23 12.95
C ALA A 157 -22.66 9.77 14.38
N SER A 158 -23.17 9.07 15.40
CA SER A 158 -22.95 9.38 16.81
C SER A 158 -21.64 8.81 17.37
N CYS A 159 -20.95 7.97 16.61
CA CYS A 159 -19.67 7.38 17.00
C CYS A 159 -18.54 8.38 16.85
N GLU A 160 -17.78 8.57 17.91
CA GLU A 160 -16.52 9.32 17.94
C GLU A 160 -15.36 8.36 17.69
N LEU A 161 -14.69 8.53 16.56
CA LEU A 161 -13.53 7.76 16.14
C LEU A 161 -12.26 8.60 16.34
N ASN A 162 -11.42 8.23 17.30
CA ASN A 162 -10.14 8.90 17.54
C ASN A 162 -9.00 8.16 16.82
N LEU A 163 -8.35 8.85 15.91
CA LEU A 163 -7.23 8.40 15.06
C LEU A 163 -5.98 9.28 15.24
N GLU A 164 -5.93 10.14 16.25
CA GLU A 164 -4.76 10.97 16.53
C GLU A 164 -3.47 10.15 16.66
N ASN A 165 -2.40 10.58 16.00
CA ASN A 165 -1.10 9.90 15.99
C ASN A 165 -1.22 8.38 15.71
N SER A 166 -2.03 8.01 14.71
CA SER A 166 -2.23 6.60 14.34
C SER A 166 -1.29 6.11 13.24
N GLY A 167 -0.43 6.94 12.66
CA GLY A 167 0.48 6.54 11.58
C GLY A 167 -0.09 6.58 10.17
N LEU A 168 -1.30 7.11 9.99
CA LEU A 168 -1.93 7.32 8.68
C LEU A 168 -1.14 8.35 7.86
N SER A 169 -1.00 8.11 6.56
CA SER A 169 -0.35 9.05 5.65
C SER A 169 -1.17 10.33 5.47
N ASN A 170 -0.51 11.44 5.11
CA ASN A 170 -1.18 12.70 4.81
C ASN A 170 -2.21 12.57 3.68
N THR A 171 -1.96 11.70 2.69
CA THR A 171 -2.91 11.39 1.62
C THR A 171 -4.20 10.76 2.15
N VAL A 172 -4.10 9.83 3.09
CA VAL A 172 -5.28 9.22 3.74
C VAL A 172 -5.99 10.22 4.65
N LEU A 173 -5.25 11.06 5.39
CA LEU A 173 -5.82 12.11 6.23
C LEU A 173 -6.59 13.16 5.41
N ASP A 174 -6.06 13.58 4.26
CA ASP A 174 -6.76 14.47 3.33
C ASP A 174 -8.06 13.84 2.81
N ARG A 175 -8.03 12.55 2.45
CA ARG A 175 -9.25 11.82 2.04
C ARG A 175 -10.28 11.70 3.15
N ILE A 176 -9.85 11.49 4.40
CA ILE A 176 -10.74 11.50 5.58
C ILE A 176 -11.38 12.88 5.74
N ARG A 177 -10.59 13.95 5.61
CA ARG A 177 -11.08 15.33 5.67
C ARG A 177 -12.11 15.58 4.57
N ASP A 178 -11.79 15.26 3.32
CA ASP A 178 -12.67 15.49 2.18
C ASP A 178 -13.97 14.67 2.31
N ALA A 179 -13.87 13.43 2.76
CA ALA A 179 -15.02 12.57 3.04
C ALA A 179 -15.96 13.19 4.09
N SER A 180 -15.40 13.79 5.15
CA SER A 180 -16.18 14.43 6.21
C SER A 180 -16.88 15.73 5.79
N LEU A 181 -16.48 16.32 4.66
CA LEU A 181 -17.02 17.57 4.12
C LEU A 181 -18.13 17.38 3.07
N GLU A 182 -18.42 16.13 2.69
CA GLU A 182 -19.48 15.82 1.71
C GLU A 182 -20.88 16.13 2.26
N GLU A 183 -21.77 16.66 1.40
CA GLU A 183 -23.13 17.10 1.78
C GLU A 183 -24.01 16.02 2.43
N HIS A 184 -23.69 14.74 2.19
CA HIS A 184 -24.44 13.58 2.69
C HIS A 184 -23.60 12.67 3.58
N TYR A 185 -22.59 13.22 4.27
CA TYR A 185 -21.80 12.46 5.22
C TYR A 185 -22.66 11.91 6.37
N THR A 186 -22.71 10.58 6.48
CA THR A 186 -23.48 9.85 7.52
C THR A 186 -22.59 9.00 8.43
N GLY A 187 -21.27 9.05 8.21
CA GLY A 187 -20.30 8.27 8.97
C GLY A 187 -19.92 8.89 10.32
N PRO A 188 -18.98 8.27 11.05
CA PRO A 188 -18.61 8.66 12.41
C PRO A 188 -17.89 10.01 12.46
N ARG A 189 -17.87 10.66 13.62
CA ARG A 189 -17.04 11.85 13.84
C ARG A 189 -15.58 11.42 14.01
N MET A 190 -14.76 11.70 13.00
CA MET A 190 -13.34 11.32 13.01
C MET A 190 -12.48 12.45 13.55
N MET A 191 -11.72 12.16 14.61
CA MET A 191 -10.71 13.04 15.19
C MET A 191 -9.34 12.53 14.80
N PHE A 192 -8.59 13.34 14.06
CA PHE A 192 -7.23 13.01 13.63
C PHE A 192 -6.35 14.24 13.77
N SER A 193 -5.08 14.01 14.00
CA SER A 193 -4.09 15.08 13.98
C SER A 193 -3.62 15.22 12.55
N VAL A 194 -3.89 16.36 11.92
CA VAL A 194 -3.06 16.79 10.80
C VAL A 194 -1.77 17.25 11.45
N HIS A 195 -0.75 16.39 11.43
CA HIS A 195 0.58 16.93 11.52
C HIS A 195 0.72 17.73 10.22
N GLU A 196 0.55 19.05 10.33
CA GLU A 196 1.50 19.90 9.65
C GLU A 196 2.84 19.38 10.15
N GLU A 197 3.42 18.42 9.44
CA GLU A 197 4.79 18.61 9.05
C GLU A 197 4.79 20.04 8.49
N ASN A 198 5.00 21.02 9.39
CA ASN A 198 6.24 21.72 9.33
C ASN A 198 7.25 20.62 8.95
N LEU A 199 7.42 20.43 7.65
CA LEU A 199 8.67 20.71 7.03
C LEU A 199 9.20 21.97 7.74
N GLU A 200 9.65 21.81 9.01
CA GLU A 200 10.93 22.32 9.41
C GLU A 200 11.74 22.12 8.15
N ILE A 201 12.20 23.23 7.65
CA ILE A 201 13.10 23.32 6.54
C ILE A 201 14.33 22.49 6.96
N ILE A 202 14.21 21.17 6.96
CA ILE A 202 15.24 20.25 6.58
C ILE A 202 15.44 20.74 5.17
N ALA A 203 16.49 21.55 5.00
CA ALA A 203 16.87 22.09 3.72
C ALA A 203 16.64 20.98 2.69
N ASN A 204 15.73 21.18 1.72
CA ASN A 204 15.49 20.20 0.68
C ASN A 204 16.87 19.81 0.16
N PRO A 205 17.33 18.57 0.40
CA PRO A 205 18.71 18.25 0.15
C PRO A 205 18.96 18.55 -1.32
N THR A 206 20.01 19.31 -1.58
CA THR A 206 20.43 19.62 -2.92
C THR A 206 20.59 18.32 -3.71
N ILE A 207 20.54 18.40 -5.04
CA ILE A 207 20.81 17.24 -5.90
C ILE A 207 22.12 16.56 -5.49
N ASN A 208 23.15 17.34 -5.12
CA ASN A 208 24.42 16.82 -4.65
C ASN A 208 24.32 16.06 -3.32
N GLU A 209 23.62 16.60 -2.33
CA GLU A 209 23.43 15.89 -1.05
C GLU A 209 22.62 14.59 -1.22
N SER A 210 21.58 14.63 -2.06
CA SER A 210 20.77 13.44 -2.33
C SER A 210 21.55 12.37 -3.09
N LEU A 211 22.38 12.77 -4.06
CA LEU A 211 23.26 11.85 -4.80
C LEU A 211 24.38 11.30 -3.91
N ASP A 212 24.94 12.10 -3.00
CA ASP A 212 25.96 11.64 -2.07
C ASP A 212 25.44 10.50 -1.17
N ILE A 213 24.23 10.67 -0.62
CA ILE A 213 23.54 9.60 0.15
C ILE A 213 23.35 8.35 -0.73
N LEU A 214 22.92 8.54 -1.98
CA LEU A 214 22.64 7.45 -2.90
C LEU A 214 23.92 6.68 -3.30
N PHE A 215 25.02 7.38 -3.60
CA PHE A 215 26.33 6.79 -3.90
C PHE A 215 26.91 6.05 -2.69
N SER A 216 26.81 6.66 -1.50
CA SER A 216 27.21 6.03 -0.24
C SER A 216 26.45 4.72 0.01
N LYS A 217 25.11 4.73 -0.16
CA LYS A 217 24.26 3.53 -0.03
C LYS A 217 24.52 2.49 -1.11
N ALA A 218 25.00 2.89 -2.30
CA ALA A 218 25.41 1.97 -3.35
C ALA A 218 26.80 1.34 -3.12
N GLY A 219 27.54 1.78 -2.09
CA GLY A 219 28.92 1.34 -1.85
C GLY A 219 29.94 1.96 -2.81
N VAL A 220 29.60 3.09 -3.44
CA VAL A 220 30.44 3.77 -4.43
C VAL A 220 31.08 5.01 -3.79
N SER A 221 32.39 4.97 -3.57
CA SER A 221 33.15 6.01 -2.86
C SER A 221 33.60 7.21 -3.70
N ASN A 222 33.29 7.23 -5.01
CA ASN A 222 33.79 8.22 -5.97
C ASN A 222 32.69 9.16 -6.50
N PHE A 223 31.95 9.82 -5.59
CA PHE A 223 31.05 10.91 -5.96
C PHE A 223 31.80 12.25 -5.89
N TYR A 224 31.81 12.99 -7.01
CA TYR A 224 32.52 14.26 -7.18
C TYR A 224 31.56 15.42 -7.50
N GLY A 225 30.26 15.25 -7.26
CA GLY A 225 29.22 16.22 -7.60
C GLY A 225 28.50 15.90 -8.91
N PHE A 226 27.25 16.32 -9.00
CA PHE A 226 26.33 16.09 -10.11
C PHE A 226 26.90 16.62 -11.43
N GLU A 227 27.50 17.80 -11.40
CA GLU A 227 28.13 18.44 -12.54
C GLU A 227 29.33 17.66 -13.09
N ASN A 228 30.04 16.91 -12.24
CA ASN A 228 31.24 16.17 -12.62
C ASN A 228 30.92 14.73 -13.00
N ASN A 229 30.05 14.06 -12.24
CA ASN A 229 29.64 12.69 -12.52
C ASN A 229 28.64 12.61 -13.70
N PHE A 230 27.77 13.62 -13.87
CA PHE A 230 26.70 13.62 -14.89
C PHE A 230 26.60 14.96 -15.65
N PRO A 231 27.66 15.38 -16.38
CA PRO A 231 27.74 16.72 -16.97
C PRO A 231 26.66 17.02 -18.02
N LYS A 232 26.23 16.02 -18.80
CA LYS A 232 25.19 16.22 -19.82
C LYS A 232 23.81 16.27 -19.18
N LEU A 233 23.57 15.45 -18.16
CA LEU A 233 22.34 15.46 -17.40
C LEU A 233 22.17 16.77 -16.65
N HIS A 234 23.23 17.28 -16.02
CA HIS A 234 23.26 18.59 -15.38
C HIS A 234 22.96 19.73 -16.38
N GLN A 235 23.56 19.70 -17.57
CA GLN A 235 23.26 20.69 -18.60
C GLN A 235 21.79 20.60 -19.07
N TYR A 236 21.25 19.39 -19.16
CA TYR A 236 19.86 19.15 -19.55
C TYR A 236 18.88 19.72 -18.52
N THR A 237 19.11 19.48 -17.22
CA THR A 237 18.24 19.99 -16.15
C THR A 237 18.19 21.52 -16.13
N LEU A 238 19.31 22.17 -16.40
CA LEU A 238 19.38 23.63 -16.54
C LEU A 238 18.60 24.14 -17.76
N LYS A 239 18.75 23.49 -18.93
CA LYS A 239 18.09 23.91 -20.18
C LYS A 239 16.58 23.71 -20.18
N LYS A 240 16.09 22.61 -19.60
CA LYS A 240 14.67 22.23 -19.61
C LYS A 240 13.94 22.61 -18.32
N HIS A 241 14.62 23.30 -17.40
CA HIS A 241 14.08 23.68 -16.08
C HIS A 241 13.55 22.50 -15.25
N THR A 242 14.13 21.30 -15.41
CA THR A 242 13.70 20.07 -14.72
C THR A 242 14.46 19.80 -13.42
N SER A 243 15.36 20.70 -13.00
CA SER A 243 16.15 20.57 -11.78
C SER A 243 15.28 20.37 -10.53
N GLN A 244 14.14 21.05 -10.44
CA GLN A 244 13.23 20.93 -9.29
C GLN A 244 12.60 19.53 -9.20
N SER A 245 12.16 18.97 -10.33
CA SER A 245 11.59 17.62 -10.38
C SER A 245 12.63 16.57 -10.00
N LEU A 246 13.88 16.71 -10.50
CA LEU A 246 14.96 15.81 -10.13
C LEU A 246 15.33 15.91 -8.65
N SER A 247 15.47 17.13 -8.12
CA SER A 247 15.78 17.35 -6.71
C SER A 247 14.71 16.77 -5.80
N SER A 248 13.44 17.00 -6.12
CA SER A 248 12.30 16.49 -5.32
C SER A 248 12.19 14.97 -5.37
N TRP A 249 12.50 14.37 -6.53
CA TRP A 249 12.50 12.93 -6.70
C TRP A 249 13.65 12.27 -5.93
N LEU A 250 14.88 12.80 -6.05
CA LEU A 250 16.05 12.27 -5.35
C LEU A 250 15.96 12.44 -3.83
N SER A 251 15.41 13.56 -3.33
CA SER A 251 15.24 13.76 -1.89
C SER A 251 14.27 12.74 -1.28
N ARG A 252 13.19 12.42 -1.98
CA ARG A 252 12.23 11.38 -1.53
C ARG A 252 12.86 9.99 -1.54
N LEU A 253 13.65 9.65 -2.57
CA LEU A 253 14.38 8.38 -2.62
C LEU A 253 15.39 8.24 -1.48
N SER A 254 16.11 9.31 -1.15
CA SER A 254 17.12 9.28 -0.09
C SER A 254 16.49 9.10 1.28
N LEU A 255 15.34 9.72 1.56
CA LEU A 255 14.56 9.50 2.78
C LEU A 255 14.09 8.04 2.92
N MET A 256 13.62 7.42 1.83
CA MET A 256 13.24 6.00 1.84
C MET A 256 14.43 5.08 2.17
N GLN A 257 15.63 5.43 1.67
CA GLN A 257 16.88 4.70 1.90
C GLN A 257 17.47 4.86 3.31
N GLN A 258 17.18 5.95 4.02
CA GLN A 258 17.64 6.17 5.40
C GLN A 258 17.00 5.19 6.39
N SER A 259 15.78 4.71 6.09
CA SER A 259 15.07 3.72 6.91
C SER A 259 15.52 2.26 6.67
N ALA A 260 16.25 2.00 5.59
CA ALA A 260 16.75 0.68 5.25
C ALA A 260 17.97 0.33 6.12
N ARG A 261 17.95 -0.86 6.75
CA ARG A 261 19.01 -1.41 7.62
C ARG A 261 20.40 -1.23 7.00
N ASP A 262 21.40 -0.98 7.84
CA ASP A 262 22.81 -0.82 7.43
C ASP A 262 23.28 -1.93 6.47
N GLY A 263 23.58 -1.54 5.22
CA GLY A 263 24.00 -2.43 4.13
C GLY A 263 23.93 -1.73 2.76
N GLU A 264 24.64 -2.27 1.76
CA GLU A 264 24.57 -1.80 0.38
C GLU A 264 23.15 -2.03 -0.21
N SER A 265 22.54 -1.00 -0.78
CA SER A 265 21.23 -1.11 -1.43
C SER A 265 21.38 -1.39 -2.93
N GLY A 266 20.79 -2.50 -3.40
CA GLY A 266 20.69 -2.80 -4.83
C GLY A 266 19.80 -1.80 -5.58
N LEU A 267 18.80 -1.21 -4.92
CA LEU A 267 18.02 -0.10 -5.45
C LEU A 267 18.92 1.12 -5.72
N ALA A 268 19.77 1.51 -4.77
CA ALA A 268 20.67 2.66 -4.95
C ALA A 268 21.56 2.45 -6.19
N LYS A 269 22.13 1.25 -6.34
CA LYS A 269 22.93 0.87 -7.54
C LYS A 269 22.13 1.01 -8.83
N LYS A 270 20.88 0.55 -8.86
CA LYS A 270 20.01 0.67 -10.05
C LYS A 270 19.66 2.11 -10.40
N ILE A 271 19.37 2.95 -9.42
CA ILE A 271 19.11 4.37 -9.66
C ILE A 271 20.35 5.05 -10.26
N ILE A 272 21.57 4.72 -9.80
CA ILE A 272 22.81 5.19 -10.43
C ILE A 272 22.87 4.74 -11.89
N SER A 273 22.62 3.46 -12.19
CA SER A 273 22.61 2.96 -13.57
C SER A 273 21.58 3.67 -14.46
N TYR A 274 20.42 4.06 -13.92
CA TYR A 274 19.43 4.84 -14.66
C TYR A 274 19.95 6.25 -14.98
N LEU A 275 20.58 6.91 -14.01
CA LEU A 275 21.21 8.23 -14.22
C LEU A 275 22.35 8.15 -15.24
N GLU A 276 23.14 7.08 -15.21
CA GLU A 276 24.21 6.81 -16.17
C GLU A 276 23.67 6.58 -17.59
N LEU A 277 22.58 5.83 -17.75
CA LEU A 277 21.96 5.66 -19.07
C LEU A 277 21.37 6.99 -19.57
N ALA A 278 20.68 7.74 -18.71
CA ALA A 278 20.14 9.06 -19.06
C ALA A 278 21.25 10.03 -19.48
N GLN A 279 22.42 9.96 -18.88
CA GLN A 279 23.59 10.77 -19.27
C GLN A 279 24.04 10.49 -20.72
N HIS A 280 23.84 9.28 -21.26
CA HIS A 280 24.40 8.87 -22.56
C HIS A 280 23.36 8.66 -23.66
N ASN A 281 22.09 8.43 -23.33
CA ASN A 281 21.02 8.16 -24.27
C ASN A 281 19.95 9.26 -24.20
N ASP A 282 19.71 9.97 -25.30
CA ASP A 282 18.79 11.11 -25.34
C ASP A 282 17.32 10.68 -25.23
N ASP A 283 16.90 9.61 -25.91
CA ASP A 283 15.52 9.09 -25.87
C ASP A 283 15.16 8.59 -24.46
N PHE A 284 16.08 7.88 -23.82
CA PHE A 284 15.92 7.44 -22.43
C PHE A 284 15.91 8.64 -21.47
N ARG A 285 16.75 9.66 -21.70
CA ARG A 285 16.76 10.87 -20.87
C ARG A 285 15.42 11.59 -20.92
N GLU A 286 14.80 11.71 -22.09
CA GLU A 286 13.49 12.34 -22.23
C GLU A 286 12.41 11.56 -21.49
N SER A 287 12.39 10.24 -21.68
CA SER A 287 11.48 9.33 -20.96
C SER A 287 11.69 9.37 -19.44
N PHE A 288 12.95 9.41 -18.99
CA PHE A 288 13.31 9.51 -17.58
C PHE A 288 12.69 10.74 -16.93
N PHE A 289 12.85 11.92 -17.53
CA PHE A 289 12.30 13.16 -16.98
C PHE A 289 10.77 13.21 -17.00
N ASN A 290 10.14 12.63 -18.02
CA ASN A 290 8.68 12.52 -18.06
C ASN A 290 8.15 11.67 -16.89
N LEU A 291 8.79 10.54 -16.61
CA LEU A 291 8.42 9.64 -15.51
C LEU A 291 8.64 10.28 -14.13
N ILE A 292 9.78 10.92 -13.89
CA ILE A 292 10.05 11.54 -12.58
C ILE A 292 9.28 12.85 -12.37
N HIS A 293 8.93 13.59 -13.43
CA HIS A 293 8.12 14.80 -13.31
C HIS A 293 6.72 14.48 -12.80
N GLY A 294 6.09 13.41 -13.32
CA GLY A 294 4.80 12.92 -12.80
C GLY A 294 4.85 12.53 -11.32
N ALA A 295 5.96 11.94 -10.86
CA ALA A 295 6.17 11.57 -9.46
C ALA A 295 6.52 12.74 -8.54
N ALA A 296 7.17 13.78 -9.06
CA ALA A 296 7.53 14.97 -8.31
C ALA A 296 6.40 16.01 -8.21
N SER A 297 5.47 16.01 -9.17
CA SER A 297 4.39 17.01 -9.27
C SER A 297 3.08 16.60 -8.60
N THR A 298 2.85 15.31 -8.37
CA THR A 298 1.61 14.81 -7.77
C THR A 298 1.77 14.60 -6.27
N CYS A 299 0.74 14.95 -5.49
CA CYS A 299 0.74 14.81 -4.03
C CYS A 299 0.63 13.35 -3.54
N GLY A 300 0.33 12.40 -4.43
CA GLY A 300 0.39 10.97 -4.12
C GLY A 300 1.78 10.43 -4.37
N ASP A 301 2.29 9.56 -3.49
CA ASP A 301 3.66 9.05 -3.46
C ASP A 301 4.06 8.16 -4.67
N ARG A 302 3.94 8.67 -5.91
CA ARG A 302 4.25 7.98 -7.18
C ARG A 302 5.73 7.64 -7.39
N MET A 303 6.55 7.79 -6.36
CA MET A 303 7.97 7.49 -6.36
C MET A 303 8.25 6.04 -6.75
N ALA A 304 7.62 5.09 -6.07
CA ALA A 304 7.84 3.67 -6.34
C ALA A 304 7.32 3.26 -7.73
N LEU A 305 6.21 3.85 -8.20
CA LEU A 305 5.71 3.65 -9.55
C LEU A 305 6.69 4.18 -10.61
N SER A 306 7.27 5.36 -10.38
CA SER A 306 8.27 5.92 -11.30
C SER A 306 9.52 5.05 -11.39
N VAL A 307 9.97 4.46 -10.27
CA VAL A 307 11.14 3.57 -10.26
C VAL A 307 10.84 2.25 -10.97
N LEU A 308 9.62 1.72 -10.82
CA LEU A 308 9.16 0.54 -11.56
C LEU A 308 9.23 0.78 -13.08
N HIS A 309 8.61 1.87 -13.56
CA HIS A 309 8.62 2.24 -14.98
C HIS A 309 10.02 2.54 -15.51
N LEU A 310 10.84 3.24 -14.73
CA LEU A 310 12.24 3.49 -15.10
C LEU A 310 13.02 2.19 -15.28
N GLY A 311 12.81 1.19 -14.42
CA GLY A 311 13.46 -0.12 -14.56
C GLY A 311 13.04 -0.85 -15.84
N LEU A 312 11.75 -0.82 -16.18
CA LEU A 312 11.25 -1.41 -17.42
C LEU A 312 11.83 -0.70 -18.65
N GLN A 313 11.85 0.63 -18.65
CA GLN A 313 12.40 1.42 -19.75
C GLN A 313 13.92 1.25 -19.89
N TYR A 314 14.64 1.12 -18.77
CA TYR A 314 16.08 0.89 -18.76
C TYR A 314 16.42 -0.46 -19.41
N ASN A 315 15.69 -1.51 -19.02
CA ASN A 315 15.84 -2.83 -19.59
C ASN A 315 15.50 -2.83 -21.08
N LEU A 316 14.36 -2.23 -21.46
CA LEU A 316 13.92 -2.14 -22.86
C LEU A 316 14.98 -1.46 -23.76
N THR A 317 15.58 -0.38 -23.27
CA THR A 317 16.63 0.37 -23.98
C THR A 317 17.92 -0.43 -24.13
N SER A 318 18.21 -1.32 -23.17
CA SER A 318 19.43 -2.12 -23.13
C SER A 318 19.31 -3.46 -23.87
N MET A 319 18.11 -3.82 -24.34
CA MET A 319 17.86 -5.09 -25.02
C MET A 319 18.30 -5.09 -26.49
N ASP A 320 18.78 -6.26 -26.92
CA ASP A 320 19.08 -6.53 -28.33
C ASP A 320 17.78 -6.70 -29.13
N LYS A 321 17.50 -5.71 -29.98
CA LYS A 321 16.31 -5.68 -30.85
C LYS A 321 16.35 -6.68 -32.01
N SER A 322 17.47 -7.39 -32.22
CA SER A 322 17.54 -8.45 -33.24
C SER A 322 16.95 -9.78 -32.76
N ASN A 323 16.96 -10.03 -31.45
CA ASN A 323 16.31 -11.20 -30.86
C ASN A 323 14.83 -10.92 -30.58
N LEU A 324 14.03 -10.92 -31.65
CA LEU A 324 12.61 -10.54 -31.61
C LEU A 324 11.78 -11.40 -30.66
N LYS A 325 12.09 -12.69 -30.51
CA LYS A 325 11.40 -13.57 -29.57
C LYS A 325 11.60 -13.14 -28.12
N LYS A 326 12.85 -12.90 -27.72
CA LYS A 326 13.16 -12.42 -26.36
C LYS A 326 12.61 -11.01 -26.12
N TYR A 327 12.64 -10.16 -27.15
CA TYR A 327 12.11 -8.80 -27.08
C TYR A 327 10.58 -8.80 -26.92
N ALA A 328 9.86 -9.63 -27.68
CA ALA A 328 8.43 -9.85 -27.54
C ALA A 328 8.06 -10.36 -26.14
N ASP A 329 8.79 -11.36 -25.63
CA ASP A 329 8.61 -11.90 -24.29
C ASP A 329 8.72 -10.82 -23.20
N PHE A 330 9.76 -10.00 -23.26
CA PHE A 330 9.92 -8.87 -22.33
C PHE A 330 8.81 -7.82 -22.46
N LEU A 331 8.38 -7.48 -23.69
CA LEU A 331 7.29 -6.52 -23.90
C LEU A 331 5.97 -6.97 -23.28
N ILE A 332 5.66 -8.27 -23.37
CA ILE A 332 4.46 -8.86 -22.79
C ILE A 332 4.59 -8.98 -21.27
N HIS A 333 5.65 -9.61 -20.77
CA HIS A 333 5.84 -9.90 -19.34
C HIS A 333 6.41 -8.74 -18.52
N GLY A 334 6.73 -7.61 -19.16
CA GLY A 334 7.20 -6.38 -18.53
C GLY A 334 6.22 -5.22 -18.75
N PRO A 335 6.49 -4.30 -19.70
CA PRO A 335 5.68 -3.09 -19.91
C PRO A 335 4.19 -3.35 -20.05
N TRP A 336 3.76 -4.23 -20.96
CA TRP A 336 2.33 -4.45 -21.21
C TRP A 336 1.61 -5.00 -19.97
N MET A 337 2.22 -5.95 -19.27
CA MET A 337 1.63 -6.54 -18.07
C MET A 337 1.50 -5.53 -16.94
N VAL A 338 2.50 -4.68 -16.73
CA VAL A 338 2.42 -3.60 -15.75
C VAL A 338 1.34 -2.59 -16.15
N ASP A 339 1.23 -2.22 -17.43
CA ASP A 339 0.16 -1.35 -17.93
C ASP A 339 -1.24 -1.93 -17.62
N GLN A 340 -1.45 -3.24 -17.82
CA GLN A 340 -2.73 -3.90 -17.51
C GLN A 340 -3.03 -3.93 -16.01
N LEU A 341 -2.03 -4.29 -15.19
CA LEU A 341 -2.20 -4.33 -13.74
C LEU A 341 -2.46 -2.94 -13.16
N GLU A 342 -1.91 -1.89 -13.75
CA GLU A 342 -2.23 -0.51 -13.37
C GLU A 342 -3.67 -0.13 -13.74
N GLN A 343 -4.21 -0.59 -14.87
CA GLN A 343 -5.62 -0.35 -15.20
C GLN A 343 -6.55 -1.02 -14.17
N ILE A 344 -6.27 -2.28 -13.83
CA ILE A 344 -7.00 -3.02 -12.78
C ILE A 344 -6.89 -2.29 -11.43
N ALA A 345 -5.68 -1.86 -11.07
CA ALA A 345 -5.46 -1.10 -9.85
C ALA A 345 -6.22 0.23 -9.84
N ARG A 346 -6.29 0.94 -10.98
CA ARG A 346 -7.04 2.20 -11.11
C ARG A 346 -8.53 2.00 -10.89
N GLU A 347 -9.11 0.94 -11.42
CA GLU A 347 -10.51 0.57 -11.14
C GLU A 347 -10.70 0.25 -9.66
N LYS A 348 -9.79 -0.52 -9.06
CA LYS A 348 -9.85 -0.84 -7.63
C LYS A 348 -9.73 0.40 -6.75
N VAL A 349 -8.83 1.33 -7.05
CA VAL A 349 -8.65 2.58 -6.31
C VAL A 349 -9.92 3.42 -6.29
N GLN A 350 -10.71 3.43 -7.38
CA GLN A 350 -12.01 4.12 -7.39
C GLN A 350 -12.99 3.55 -6.37
N THR A 351 -12.82 2.29 -5.97
CA THR A 351 -13.62 1.66 -4.92
C THR A 351 -13.08 1.90 -3.52
N LEU A 352 -11.84 2.39 -3.36
CA LEU A 352 -11.14 2.51 -2.06
C LEU A 352 -11.02 3.97 -1.63
N ARG A 353 -11.58 4.29 -0.46
CA ARG A 353 -11.69 5.68 0.01
C ARG A 353 -10.56 6.11 0.94
N PHE A 354 -10.01 5.21 1.75
CA PHE A 354 -8.97 5.54 2.75
C PHE A 354 -7.72 4.67 2.60
N VAL A 355 -7.32 4.47 1.35
CA VAL A 355 -6.10 3.74 0.99
C VAL A 355 -5.23 4.65 0.14
N ASP A 356 -3.91 4.55 0.32
CA ASP A 356 -2.97 5.20 -0.59
C ASP A 356 -2.99 4.48 -1.95
N GLU A 357 -3.26 5.22 -3.02
CA GLU A 357 -3.38 4.64 -4.36
C GLU A 357 -2.14 3.85 -4.75
N ILE A 358 -0.96 4.31 -4.30
CA ILE A 358 0.32 3.71 -4.65
C ILE A 358 0.47 2.31 -4.07
N GLU A 359 -0.04 2.09 -2.86
CA GLU A 359 -0.05 0.76 -2.25
C GLU A 359 -0.86 -0.22 -3.10
N VAL A 360 -1.96 0.26 -3.71
CA VAL A 360 -2.80 -0.53 -4.61
C VAL A 360 -2.11 -0.77 -5.95
N PHE A 361 -1.55 0.26 -6.57
CA PHE A 361 -0.83 0.15 -7.85
C PHE A 361 0.37 -0.81 -7.78
N LEU A 362 1.09 -0.83 -6.65
CA LEU A 362 2.21 -1.74 -6.46
C LEU A 362 1.77 -3.13 -6.01
N ALA A 363 0.63 -3.27 -5.35
CA ALA A 363 0.18 -4.54 -4.81
C ALA A 363 0.13 -5.65 -5.87
N TYR A 364 -0.50 -5.35 -7.00
CA TYR A 364 -0.69 -6.32 -8.08
C TYR A 364 0.63 -6.83 -8.69
N PRO A 365 1.53 -5.98 -9.23
CA PRO A 365 2.78 -6.45 -9.83
C PRO A 365 3.68 -7.16 -8.82
N VAL A 366 3.63 -6.79 -7.54
CA VAL A 366 4.41 -7.46 -6.48
C VAL A 366 3.86 -8.85 -6.19
N LYS A 367 2.56 -8.96 -5.93
CA LYS A 367 1.92 -10.20 -5.48
C LYS A 367 1.78 -11.21 -6.60
N LEU A 368 1.60 -10.74 -7.84
CA LEU A 368 1.45 -11.59 -9.02
C LEU A 368 2.76 -11.87 -9.75
N LYS A 369 3.90 -11.30 -9.29
CA LYS A 369 5.22 -11.46 -9.92
C LYS A 369 5.51 -12.89 -10.37
N ASN A 370 5.41 -13.85 -9.45
CA ASN A 370 5.74 -15.25 -9.75
C ASN A 370 4.62 -15.97 -10.53
N LYS A 371 3.36 -15.57 -10.36
CA LYS A 371 2.22 -16.22 -11.01
C LYS A 371 2.07 -15.84 -12.48
N LEU A 372 2.49 -14.63 -12.84
CA LEU A 372 2.40 -14.07 -14.20
C LEU A 372 3.78 -13.89 -14.86
N ASP A 373 4.85 -14.36 -14.22
CA ASP A 373 6.25 -14.22 -14.66
C ASP A 373 6.66 -12.77 -14.97
N ILE A 374 6.30 -11.85 -14.07
CA ILE A 374 6.49 -10.42 -14.30
C ILE A 374 7.98 -10.06 -14.19
N GLN A 375 8.57 -9.54 -15.26
CA GLN A 375 9.99 -9.22 -15.37
C GLN A 375 10.32 -7.86 -14.72
N ILE A 376 10.10 -7.76 -13.40
CA ILE A 376 10.41 -6.58 -12.58
C ILE A 376 11.71 -6.78 -11.83
N ASP A 377 12.66 -5.89 -12.09
CA ASP A 377 14.02 -5.99 -11.58
C ASP A 377 14.17 -5.36 -10.18
N VAL A 378 13.39 -4.34 -9.81
CA VAL A 378 13.51 -3.65 -8.50
C VAL A 378 12.62 -4.30 -7.44
N SER A 379 13.12 -5.32 -6.73
CA SER A 379 12.38 -5.96 -5.62
C SER A 379 12.53 -5.28 -4.26
N GLU A 380 13.57 -4.45 -4.08
CA GLU A 380 13.85 -3.78 -2.81
C GLU A 380 12.82 -2.70 -2.44
N MET A 381 12.15 -2.12 -3.44
CA MET A 381 11.03 -1.19 -3.21
C MET A 381 9.72 -1.88 -2.84
N LEU A 382 9.65 -3.21 -2.82
CA LEU A 382 8.37 -3.92 -2.81
C LEU A 382 7.89 -4.37 -1.42
N TYR A 383 8.49 -3.84 -0.33
CA TYR A 383 7.97 -4.03 1.03
C TYR A 383 6.75 -3.12 1.33
N PHE A 384 5.85 -2.96 0.35
CA PHE A 384 4.55 -2.35 0.57
C PHE A 384 3.57 -3.45 0.92
N ARG A 385 3.00 -3.38 2.12
CA ARG A 385 1.93 -4.31 2.53
C ARG A 385 0.67 -3.81 1.83
N CYS A 386 0.18 -4.62 0.89
CA CYS A 386 -0.91 -4.35 -0.05
C CYS A 386 -2.25 -4.11 0.66
N SER A 387 -2.42 -2.92 1.22
CA SER A 387 -3.66 -2.44 1.83
C SER A 387 -4.80 -2.45 0.81
N GLY A 388 -5.96 -3.01 1.18
CA GLY A 388 -7.18 -2.98 0.36
C GLY A 388 -7.26 -3.91 -0.86
N VAL A 389 -6.23 -4.70 -1.18
CA VAL A 389 -6.27 -5.72 -2.26
C VAL A 389 -6.42 -7.12 -1.65
N THR A 390 -7.55 -7.78 -1.93
CA THR A 390 -7.86 -9.11 -1.40
C THR A 390 -7.25 -10.23 -2.24
N ILE A 391 -7.33 -11.46 -1.74
CA ILE A 391 -6.87 -12.63 -2.51
C ILE A 391 -7.76 -12.84 -3.74
N GLU A 392 -9.06 -12.61 -3.60
CA GLU A 392 -10.02 -12.69 -4.70
C GLU A 392 -9.74 -11.64 -5.78
N ASP A 393 -9.38 -10.40 -5.39
CA ASP A 393 -8.96 -9.37 -6.34
C ASP A 393 -7.72 -9.84 -7.15
N LEU A 394 -6.74 -10.46 -6.47
CA LEU A 394 -5.51 -10.96 -7.10
C LEU A 394 -5.80 -12.14 -8.05
N ASP A 395 -6.64 -13.08 -7.64
CA ASP A 395 -7.00 -14.24 -8.46
C ASP A 395 -7.86 -13.82 -9.68
N ALA A 396 -8.73 -12.82 -9.52
CA ALA A 396 -9.48 -12.23 -10.61
C ALA A 396 -8.56 -11.51 -11.61
N ALA A 397 -7.61 -10.71 -11.13
CA ALA A 397 -6.62 -10.03 -11.96
C ALA A 397 -5.73 -11.02 -12.72
N GLU A 398 -5.26 -12.08 -12.05
CA GLU A 398 -4.50 -13.16 -12.67
C GLU A 398 -5.29 -13.85 -13.80
N SER A 399 -6.55 -14.20 -13.53
CA SER A 399 -7.42 -14.87 -14.49
C SER A 399 -7.70 -13.98 -15.71
N SER A 400 -8.01 -12.71 -15.48
CA SER A 400 -8.26 -11.71 -16.52
C SER A 400 -7.04 -11.55 -17.44
N ILE A 401 -5.83 -11.40 -16.89
CA ILE A 401 -4.60 -11.29 -17.70
C ILE A 401 -4.34 -12.58 -18.48
N LYS A 402 -4.48 -13.75 -17.84
CA LYS A 402 -4.29 -15.03 -18.54
C LYS A 402 -5.28 -15.19 -19.68
N GLU A 403 -6.51 -14.74 -19.52
CA GLU A 403 -7.51 -14.75 -20.58
C GLU A 403 -7.08 -13.85 -21.76
N MET A 404 -6.64 -12.62 -21.48
CA MET A 404 -6.18 -11.67 -22.50
C MET A 404 -5.03 -12.22 -23.37
N ILE A 405 -4.11 -12.99 -22.78
CA ILE A 405 -3.00 -13.62 -23.51
C ILE A 405 -3.32 -15.02 -24.03
N SER A 406 -4.45 -15.63 -23.63
CA SER A 406 -4.87 -16.97 -24.05
C SER A 406 -5.57 -16.94 -25.42
N GLY A 407 -4.77 -16.83 -26.46
CA GLY A 407 -5.27 -16.93 -27.83
C GLY A 407 -4.12 -16.98 -28.82
N ASN A 408 -4.32 -17.73 -29.91
CA ASN A 408 -3.27 -17.96 -30.91
C ASN A 408 -2.77 -16.65 -31.56
N ASP A 409 -3.66 -15.65 -31.62
CA ASP A 409 -3.39 -14.34 -32.21
C ASP A 409 -3.31 -13.22 -31.15
N SER A 410 -3.51 -13.53 -29.88
CA SER A 410 -3.58 -12.51 -28.81
C SER A 410 -2.26 -11.76 -28.65
N ILE A 411 -1.15 -12.49 -28.49
CA ILE A 411 0.18 -11.89 -28.34
C ILE A 411 0.57 -11.04 -29.56
N PRO A 412 0.47 -11.54 -30.81
CA PRO A 412 0.70 -10.70 -31.99
C PRO A 412 -0.15 -9.43 -32.02
N ASN A 413 -1.45 -9.53 -31.71
CA ASN A 413 -2.35 -8.37 -31.69
C ASN A 413 -1.96 -7.33 -30.62
N ILE A 414 -1.51 -7.79 -29.45
CA ILE A 414 -1.00 -6.91 -28.39
C ILE A 414 0.28 -6.21 -28.85
N LEU A 415 1.21 -6.95 -29.44
CA LEU A 415 2.52 -6.43 -29.85
C LEU A 415 2.41 -5.35 -30.93
N VAL A 416 1.56 -5.53 -31.95
CA VAL A 416 1.42 -4.54 -33.04
C VAL A 416 0.84 -3.19 -32.58
N GLN A 417 0.20 -3.14 -31.41
CA GLN A 417 -0.27 -1.89 -30.81
C GLN A 417 0.86 -1.11 -30.13
N ARG A 418 2.03 -1.73 -29.89
CA ARG A 418 3.16 -1.10 -29.21
C ARG A 418 4.15 -0.51 -30.20
N LYS A 419 4.46 0.78 -30.03
CA LYS A 419 5.47 1.48 -30.83
C LYS A 419 6.83 0.77 -30.78
N ASP A 420 7.26 0.35 -29.60
CA ASP A 420 8.56 -0.30 -29.39
C ASP A 420 8.71 -1.60 -30.19
N TRP A 421 7.61 -2.33 -30.40
CA TRP A 421 7.56 -3.53 -31.23
C TRP A 421 7.63 -3.18 -32.71
N MET A 422 6.83 -2.20 -33.14
CA MET A 422 6.81 -1.75 -34.54
C MET A 422 8.18 -1.22 -34.99
N ASP A 423 8.89 -0.51 -34.12
CA ASP A 423 10.25 -0.04 -34.39
C ASP A 423 11.23 -1.22 -34.53
N ALA A 424 11.11 -2.24 -33.67
CA ALA A 424 11.94 -3.45 -33.77
C ALA A 424 11.62 -4.27 -35.02
N LEU A 425 10.34 -4.38 -35.39
CA LEU A 425 9.90 -5.10 -36.58
C LEU A 425 10.41 -4.41 -37.86
N THR A 426 10.34 -3.08 -37.91
CA THR A 426 10.85 -2.27 -39.02
C THR A 426 12.38 -2.39 -39.16
N LEU A 427 13.09 -2.47 -38.04
CA LEU A 427 14.55 -2.65 -38.04
C LEU A 427 14.98 -4.01 -38.64
N ASN A 428 14.20 -5.07 -38.37
CA ASN A 428 14.56 -6.43 -38.78
C ASN A 428 13.94 -6.85 -40.12
N PHE A 429 12.81 -6.26 -40.53
CA PHE A 429 12.09 -6.55 -41.77
C PHE A 429 11.76 -5.25 -42.55
N PRO A 430 12.77 -4.44 -42.94
CA PRO A 430 12.54 -3.12 -43.54
C PRO A 430 11.77 -3.19 -44.87
N ASP A 431 12.08 -4.17 -45.72
CA ASP A 431 11.45 -4.31 -47.05
C ASP A 431 9.98 -4.73 -46.94
N GLU A 432 9.69 -5.71 -46.07
CA GLU A 432 8.33 -6.19 -45.84
C GLU A 432 7.46 -5.12 -45.16
N MET A 433 8.00 -4.38 -44.19
CA MET A 433 7.29 -3.27 -43.56
C MET A 433 7.02 -2.12 -44.53
N SER A 434 7.98 -1.80 -45.41
CA SER A 434 7.78 -0.79 -46.45
C SER A 434 6.68 -1.21 -47.43
N ALA A 435 6.65 -2.47 -47.87
CA ALA A 435 5.59 -2.98 -48.74
C ALA A 435 4.20 -2.90 -48.09
N ILE A 436 4.09 -3.26 -46.81
CA ILE A 436 2.82 -3.16 -46.04
C ILE A 436 2.35 -1.70 -45.94
N LEU A 437 3.27 -0.75 -45.76
CA LEU A 437 2.96 0.69 -45.69
C LEU A 437 2.58 1.26 -47.06
N GLU A 438 3.30 0.90 -48.12
CA GLU A 438 2.99 1.32 -49.50
C GLU A 438 1.61 0.83 -49.94
N GLU A 439 1.25 -0.42 -49.65
CA GLU A 439 -0.08 -0.94 -49.96
C GLU A 439 -1.19 -0.19 -49.21
N ARG A 440 -0.96 0.16 -47.94
CA ARG A 440 -1.89 0.97 -47.15
C ARG A 440 -2.09 2.34 -47.78
N ASP A 441 -1.00 2.98 -48.20
CA ASP A 441 -1.03 4.33 -48.76
C ASP A 441 -1.70 4.33 -50.15
N ILE A 442 -1.38 3.35 -51.01
CA ILE A 442 -2.03 3.17 -52.32
C ILE A 442 -3.54 2.91 -52.18
N GLU A 443 -3.98 2.13 -51.19
CA GLU A 443 -5.40 1.91 -50.95
C GLU A 443 -6.12 3.16 -50.42
N SER A 444 -5.41 4.02 -49.69
CA SER A 444 -5.96 5.29 -49.17
C SER A 444 -6.09 6.39 -50.23
N GLU A 445 -5.32 6.32 -51.33
CA GLU A 445 -5.33 7.30 -52.42
C GLU A 445 -6.38 7.02 -53.52
N LYS A 446 -7.13 5.90 -53.45
CA LYS A 446 -8.12 5.55 -54.48
C LYS A 446 -9.34 6.49 -54.44
N PRO A 447 -9.71 7.15 -55.56
CA PRO A 447 -10.85 8.06 -55.59
C PRO A 447 -12.18 7.28 -55.53
N GLY A 448 -12.94 7.42 -54.42
CA GLY A 448 -14.23 6.77 -54.16
C GLY A 448 -14.65 6.86 -52.68
N ASP A 449 -15.70 6.14 -52.26
CA ASP A 449 -16.01 5.92 -50.84
C ASP A 449 -14.88 5.08 -50.20
N ILE A 450 -13.89 5.76 -49.60
CA ILE A 450 -12.73 5.13 -48.96
C ILE A 450 -13.19 4.45 -47.67
N ASP A 451 -13.16 3.11 -47.66
CA ASP A 451 -13.37 2.30 -46.45
C ASP A 451 -12.08 2.24 -45.63
N TYR A 452 -11.78 3.33 -44.92
CA TYR A 452 -10.61 3.47 -44.05
C TYR A 452 -10.53 2.36 -42.99
N VAL A 453 -11.68 1.85 -42.53
CA VAL A 453 -11.74 0.77 -41.53
C VAL A 453 -11.17 -0.51 -42.12
N ARG A 454 -11.57 -0.86 -43.34
CA ARG A 454 -11.04 -2.04 -44.04
C ARG A 454 -9.54 -1.93 -44.35
N ILE A 455 -9.05 -0.76 -44.72
CA ILE A 455 -7.61 -0.53 -44.98
C ILE A 455 -6.81 -0.75 -43.69
N LEU A 456 -7.26 -0.17 -42.58
CA LEU A 456 -6.61 -0.34 -41.27
C LEU A 456 -6.66 -1.80 -40.79
N GLN A 457 -7.77 -2.51 -41.00
CA GLN A 457 -7.88 -3.94 -40.69
C GLN A 457 -6.90 -4.78 -41.52
N THR A 458 -6.76 -4.47 -42.81
CA THR A 458 -5.85 -5.21 -43.71
C THR A 458 -4.38 -4.96 -43.35
N TYR A 459 -4.02 -3.71 -43.07
CA TYR A 459 -2.70 -3.33 -42.54
C TYR A 459 -2.39 -4.06 -41.23
N THR A 460 -3.35 -4.05 -40.30
CA THR A 460 -3.20 -4.70 -38.98
C THR A 460 -3.00 -6.20 -39.15
N GLN A 461 -3.81 -6.87 -39.98
CA GLN A 461 -3.71 -8.31 -40.19
C GLN A 461 -2.36 -8.71 -40.80
N LYS A 462 -1.88 -7.98 -41.81
CA LYS A 462 -0.56 -8.23 -42.41
C LYS A 462 0.58 -8.07 -41.40
N THR A 463 0.49 -7.05 -40.55
CA THR A 463 1.47 -6.80 -39.49
C THR A 463 1.42 -7.88 -38.41
N VAL A 464 0.22 -8.38 -38.08
CA VAL A 464 0.01 -9.51 -37.16
C VAL A 464 0.63 -10.79 -37.72
N ASP A 465 0.45 -11.08 -39.01
CA ASP A 465 1.01 -12.27 -39.65
C ASP A 465 2.55 -12.21 -39.76
N LEU A 466 3.12 -11.02 -40.03
CA LEU A 466 4.55 -10.80 -39.93
C LEU A 466 5.05 -10.99 -38.49
N THR A 467 4.33 -10.46 -37.50
CA THR A 467 4.64 -10.61 -36.08
C THR A 467 4.64 -12.09 -35.67
N LYS A 468 3.66 -12.89 -36.09
CA LYS A 468 3.62 -14.34 -35.83
C LYS A 468 4.87 -15.06 -36.33
N ARG A 469 5.34 -14.73 -37.54
CA ARG A 469 6.58 -15.29 -38.10
C ARG A 469 7.83 -14.81 -37.36
N ALA A 470 7.82 -13.56 -36.90
CA ALA A 470 8.96 -12.97 -36.20
C ALA A 470 9.20 -13.56 -34.81
N ILE A 471 8.15 -14.04 -34.14
CA ILE A 471 8.22 -14.59 -32.78
C ILE A 471 8.23 -16.12 -32.71
N SER A 472 7.89 -16.81 -33.80
CA SER A 472 7.98 -18.27 -33.93
C SER A 472 9.44 -18.72 -33.94
#